data_AF-A0A075HTK5-F1
#
_entry.id   AF-A0A075HTK5-F1
#
_cell.length_a   1.000
_cell.length_b   1.000
_cell.length_c   1.000
_cell.angle_alpha   90.00
_cell.angle_beta   90.00
_cell.angle_gamma   90.00
#
_symmetry.space_group_name_H-M   'P 1'
#
loop_
_entity.id
_entity.type
_entity.pdbx_description
1 polymer ?
#
loop_
_entity_poly.entity_id
_entity_poly.type
_entity_poly.pdbx_seq_one_letter_code
_entity_poly.pdbx_strand_id
1 'polypeptide(L)'
;MSEGEDDKVEVKVIVESKDSTSKVILISLTLVLLGILIAVVSSGGVEELLPKRGDDGGGNCGDGIDNDNGGKADAEDPDCYSNPKLWEGYDPSLTEDQPDNDV
;
A
#
# COMPACT_ATOMS: atom_id res chain seq x y z
N MET A 1 -15.68 -6.76 80.64
CA MET A 1 -16.34 -7.79 79.81
C MET A 1 -16.90 -7.06 78.59
N SER A 2 -16.77 -7.69 77.42
CA SER A 2 -17.39 -7.32 76.13
C SER A 2 -16.71 -6.21 75.34
N GLU A 3 -16.34 -6.36 74.06
CA GLU A 3 -16.41 -7.49 73.13
C GLU A 3 -15.38 -7.15 72.03
N GLY A 4 -14.56 -8.11 71.60
CA GLY A 4 -13.51 -7.87 70.61
C GLY A 4 -14.12 -7.64 69.25
N GLU A 5 -13.85 -6.48 68.64
CA GLU A 5 -14.15 -6.23 67.24
C GLU A 5 -13.21 -7.08 66.39
N ASP A 6 -13.78 -8.09 65.73
CA ASP A 6 -13.11 -8.92 64.74
C ASP A 6 -12.59 -8.04 63.59
N ASP A 7 -11.29 -7.76 63.58
CA ASP A 7 -10.58 -7.11 62.48
C ASP A 7 -10.70 -7.96 61.20
N LYS A 8 -11.72 -7.67 60.39
CA LYS A 8 -11.91 -8.29 59.07
C LYS A 8 -10.83 -7.79 58.12
N VAL A 9 -9.78 -8.59 57.96
CA VAL A 9 -8.66 -8.29 57.06
C VAL A 9 -9.11 -8.47 55.60
N GLU A 10 -9.30 -7.38 54.87
CA GLU A 10 -9.62 -7.43 53.44
C GLU A 10 -8.34 -7.45 52.61
N VAL A 11 -8.05 -8.60 51.99
CA VAL A 11 -6.92 -8.76 51.08
C VAL A 11 -7.32 -8.26 49.70
N LYS A 12 -6.94 -7.02 49.37
CA LYS A 12 -7.14 -6.45 48.04
C LYS A 12 -6.05 -6.96 47.10
N VAL A 13 -6.38 -7.92 46.24
CA VAL A 13 -5.48 -8.39 45.19
C VAL A 13 -5.46 -7.36 44.06
N ILE A 14 -4.39 -6.58 43.96
CA ILE A 14 -4.15 -5.66 42.85
C ILE A 14 -3.41 -6.46 41.77
N VAL A 15 -4.12 -6.80 40.70
CA VAL A 15 -3.52 -7.41 39.51
C VAL A 15 -2.95 -6.28 38.64
N GLU A 16 -1.64 -6.08 38.69
CA GLU A 16 -0.92 -5.26 37.69
C GLU A 16 -0.71 -6.12 36.43
N SER A 17 -1.41 -5.78 35.35
CA SER A 17 -1.09 -6.32 34.03
C SER A 17 0.32 -5.86 33.65
N LYS A 18 1.23 -6.81 33.41
CA LYS A 18 2.62 -6.50 33.00
C LYS A 18 2.64 -5.99 31.54
N ASP A 19 2.31 -4.73 31.34
CA ASP A 19 2.32 -4.02 30.03
C ASP A 19 3.72 -3.80 29.43
N SER A 20 4.78 -4.12 30.17
CA SER A 20 6.17 -3.89 29.73
C SER A 20 6.52 -4.65 28.45
N THR A 21 6.04 -5.88 28.28
CA THR A 21 6.33 -6.68 27.08
C THR A 21 5.65 -6.08 25.85
N SER A 22 4.41 -5.62 25.98
CA SER A 22 3.69 -4.94 24.90
C SER A 22 4.40 -3.67 24.44
N LYS A 23 4.89 -2.86 25.39
CA LYS A 23 5.67 -1.65 25.07
C LYS A 23 6.96 -1.98 24.32
N VAL A 24 7.68 -3.03 24.73
CA VAL A 24 8.93 -3.44 24.05
C VAL A 24 8.66 -3.91 22.63
N ILE A 25 7.59 -4.69 22.41
CA ILE A 25 7.19 -5.13 21.06
C ILE A 25 6.85 -3.92 20.19
N LEU A 26 6.06 -2.98 20.70
CA LEU A 26 5.69 -1.77 19.97
C LEU A 26 6.91 -0.91 19.60
N ILE A 27 7.85 -0.72 20.54
CA ILE A 27 9.09 0.03 20.29
C ILE A 27 9.97 -0.70 19.26
N SER A 28 10.04 -2.03 19.32
CA SER A 28 10.82 -2.80 18.34
C SER A 28 10.23 -2.68 16.93
N LEU A 29 8.90 -2.75 16.80
CA LEU A 29 8.21 -2.62 15.52
C LEU A 29 8.40 -1.22 14.92
N THR A 30 8.29 -0.17 15.74
CA THR A 30 8.46 1.21 15.26
C THR A 30 9.88 1.47 14.80
N LEU A 31 10.90 0.94 15.49
CA LEU A 31 12.29 1.05 15.06
C LEU A 31 12.56 0.34 13.73
N VAL A 32 11.98 -0.85 13.53
CA VAL A 32 12.08 -1.58 12.25
C VAL A 32 11.44 -0.79 11.12
N LEU A 33 10.23 -0.28 11.32
CA LEU A 33 9.52 0.52 10.31
C LEU A 33 10.28 1.81 9.98
N LEU A 34 10.84 2.49 10.98
CA LEU A 34 11.64 3.69 10.76
C LEU A 34 12.93 3.37 9.99
N GLY A 35 13.59 2.24 10.28
CA GLY A 35 14.76 1.77 9.54
C GLY A 35 14.45 1.48 8.08
N ILE A 36 13.32 0.83 7.80
CA ILE A 36 12.83 0.59 6.43
C ILE A 36 12.57 1.93 5.74
N LEU A 37 11.91 2.87 6.41
CA LEU A 37 11.61 4.19 5.84
C LEU A 37 12.89 4.93 5.44
N ILE A 38 13.92 4.92 6.29
CA ILE A 38 15.22 5.54 6.01
C ILE A 38 15.91 4.86 4.82
N ALA A 39 15.86 3.53 4.76
CA ALA A 39 16.41 2.77 3.64
C ALA A 39 15.73 3.14 2.32
N VAL A 40 14.39 3.20 2.30
CA VAL A 40 13.58 3.60 1.13
C VAL A 40 13.90 5.02 0.66
N VAL A 41 14.04 5.97 1.59
CA VAL A 41 14.39 7.36 1.25
C VAL A 41 15.80 7.44 0.65
N SER A 42 16.73 6.62 1.15
CA SER A 42 18.12 6.59 0.66
C SER A 42 18.27 5.89 -0.70
N SER A 43 17.38 4.96 -1.04
CA SER A 43 17.39 4.20 -2.30
C SER A 43 16.67 4.88 -3.46
N GLY A 44 16.27 6.15 -3.34
CA GLY A 44 15.55 6.85 -4.42
C GLY A 44 14.04 6.66 -4.40
N GLY A 45 13.46 6.21 -3.28
CA GLY A 45 12.01 6.08 -3.10
C GLY A 45 11.51 4.64 -3.22
N VAL A 46 10.18 4.50 -3.29
CA VAL A 46 9.51 3.19 -3.37
C VAL A 46 9.53 2.60 -4.78
N GLU A 47 10.08 3.31 -5.77
CA GLU A 47 10.09 2.91 -7.18
C GLU A 47 10.92 1.65 -7.44
N GLU A 48 11.89 1.32 -6.58
CA GLU A 48 12.63 0.06 -6.68
C GLU A 48 11.90 -1.12 -6.02
N LEU A 49 10.90 -0.83 -5.17
CA LEU A 49 10.05 -1.84 -4.51
C LEU A 49 8.75 -2.10 -5.27
N LEU A 50 8.40 -1.22 -6.21
CA LEU A 50 7.28 -1.38 -7.11
C LEU A 50 7.83 -1.75 -8.50
N PRO A 51 7.33 -2.81 -9.16
CA PRO A 51 7.66 -3.00 -10.56
C PRO A 51 7.24 -1.73 -11.32
N LYS A 52 8.21 -1.04 -11.94
CA LYS A 52 7.98 0.13 -12.78
C LYS A 52 6.86 -0.19 -13.77
N ARG A 53 5.73 0.50 -13.64
CA ARG A 53 4.67 0.54 -14.64
C ARG A 53 4.95 1.77 -15.51
N GLY A 54 5.38 1.54 -16.76
CA GLY A 54 5.21 2.49 -17.86
C GLY A 54 6.22 3.63 -18.10
N ASP A 55 7.07 4.05 -17.15
CA ASP A 55 7.77 5.37 -17.31
C ASP A 55 9.07 5.39 -18.14
N ASP A 56 9.46 4.31 -18.83
CA ASP A 56 10.69 4.33 -19.65
C ASP A 56 10.44 4.93 -21.06
N GLY A 57 9.70 6.04 -21.17
CA GLY A 57 9.49 6.78 -22.43
C GLY A 57 8.95 5.94 -23.60
N GLY A 58 8.31 4.81 -23.29
CA GLY A 58 7.83 3.84 -24.25
C GLY A 58 6.38 4.09 -24.60
N GLY A 59 5.49 4.10 -23.61
CA GLY A 59 4.04 4.12 -23.79
C GLY A 59 3.37 3.72 -22.47
N ASN A 60 2.09 4.01 -22.30
CA ASN A 60 1.32 3.64 -21.10
C ASN A 60 0.46 2.39 -21.33
N CYS A 61 0.33 1.95 -22.59
CA CYS A 61 -0.34 0.73 -22.99
C CYS A 61 0.29 -0.51 -22.34
N GLY A 62 -0.42 -1.15 -21.41
CA GLY A 62 -0.02 -2.37 -20.70
C GLY A 62 0.29 -2.15 -19.21
N ASP A 63 0.02 -0.98 -18.65
CA ASP A 63 0.22 -0.66 -17.25
C ASP A 63 -0.99 -1.00 -16.35
N GLY A 64 -2.12 -1.41 -16.94
CA GLY A 64 -3.32 -1.80 -16.20
C GLY A 64 -4.20 -0.61 -15.78
N ILE A 65 -3.99 0.57 -16.36
CA ILE A 65 -4.64 1.83 -16.01
C ILE A 65 -5.27 2.42 -17.28
N ASP A 66 -6.51 2.88 -17.16
CA ASP A 66 -7.12 3.76 -18.17
C ASP A 66 -6.52 5.16 -17.99
N ASN A 67 -5.57 5.51 -18.87
CA ASN A 67 -4.78 6.74 -18.75
C ASN A 67 -5.42 7.97 -19.42
N ASP A 68 -6.53 7.80 -20.14
CA ASP A 68 -7.26 8.91 -20.79
C ASP A 68 -8.67 9.15 -20.22
N ASN A 69 -9.13 8.24 -19.36
CA ASN A 69 -10.44 8.20 -18.72
C ASN A 69 -11.64 8.04 -19.67
N GLY A 70 -11.46 7.39 -20.82
CA GLY A 70 -12.53 7.02 -21.75
C GLY A 70 -13.28 5.74 -21.33
N GLY A 71 -12.68 4.92 -20.46
CA GLY A 71 -13.29 3.74 -19.86
C GLY A 71 -12.86 2.41 -20.47
N LYS A 72 -11.95 2.38 -21.44
CA LYS A 72 -11.16 1.20 -21.78
C LYS A 72 -9.72 1.41 -21.34
N ALA A 73 -8.96 0.32 -21.26
CA ALA A 73 -7.57 0.36 -20.81
C ALA A 73 -6.74 -0.65 -21.59
N ASP A 74 -5.48 -0.30 -21.86
CA ASP A 74 -4.50 -1.20 -22.44
C ASP A 74 -5.00 -1.89 -23.74
N ALA A 75 -5.07 -3.23 -23.76
CA ALA A 75 -5.54 -4.01 -24.90
C ALA A 75 -7.04 -3.86 -25.19
N GLU A 76 -7.80 -3.25 -24.28
CA GLU A 76 -9.19 -2.88 -24.53
C GLU A 76 -9.29 -1.49 -25.19
N ASP A 77 -8.25 -0.66 -25.10
CA ASP A 77 -8.21 0.68 -25.69
C ASP A 77 -7.74 0.64 -27.16
N PRO A 78 -8.48 1.26 -28.11
CA PRO A 78 -8.07 1.36 -29.50
C PRO A 78 -6.75 2.12 -29.75
N ASP A 79 -6.36 3.07 -28.90
CA ASP A 79 -5.12 3.86 -29.02
C ASP A 79 -3.87 3.00 -28.82
N CYS A 80 -4.01 1.86 -28.14
CA CYS A 80 -2.94 0.89 -27.98
C CYS A 80 -2.69 0.01 -29.21
N TYR A 81 -3.30 0.33 -30.36
CA TYR A 81 -3.14 -0.38 -31.61
C TYR A 81 -2.65 0.53 -32.74
N SER A 82 -1.66 0.06 -33.51
CA SER A 82 -1.22 0.71 -34.75
C SER A 82 -2.34 0.84 -35.79
N ASN A 83 -3.34 -0.04 -35.74
CA ASN A 83 -4.53 0.01 -36.58
C ASN A 83 -5.82 -0.19 -35.75
N PRO A 84 -6.31 0.88 -35.08
CA PRO A 84 -7.40 0.81 -34.11
C PRO A 84 -8.70 0.22 -34.67
N LYS A 85 -9.00 0.52 -35.95
CA LYS A 85 -10.23 0.06 -36.62
C LYS A 85 -10.27 -1.45 -36.88
N LEU A 86 -9.12 -2.09 -36.96
CA LEU A 86 -9.00 -3.54 -37.17
C LEU A 86 -8.51 -4.28 -35.91
N TRP A 87 -8.27 -3.56 -34.81
CA TRP A 87 -7.69 -4.12 -33.58
C TRP A 87 -6.40 -4.91 -33.87
N GLU A 88 -5.56 -4.37 -34.76
CA GLU A 88 -4.34 -5.02 -35.22
C GLU A 88 -3.10 -4.21 -34.84
N GLY A 89 -2.03 -4.91 -34.46
CA GLY A 89 -0.76 -4.29 -34.10
C GLY A 89 -0.80 -3.61 -32.73
N TYR A 90 -1.25 -4.34 -31.71
CA TYR A 90 -1.10 -3.90 -30.32
C TYR A 90 0.36 -3.56 -30.04
N ASP A 91 0.60 -2.38 -29.48
CA ASP A 91 1.93 -1.89 -29.19
C ASP A 91 1.96 -1.24 -27.79
N PRO A 92 2.66 -1.84 -26.81
CA PRO A 92 2.78 -1.29 -25.47
C PRO A 92 3.63 0.00 -25.42
N SER A 93 4.26 0.37 -26.54
CA SER A 93 4.93 1.66 -26.71
C SER A 93 4.03 2.74 -27.34
N LEU A 94 2.72 2.50 -27.42
CA LEU A 94 1.75 3.56 -27.73
C LEU A 94 1.22 4.20 -26.44
N THR A 95 0.58 5.34 -26.60
CA THR A 95 -0.06 6.06 -25.51
C THR A 95 -1.56 6.05 -25.74
N GLU A 96 -2.34 5.62 -24.76
CA GLU A 96 -3.78 5.86 -24.69
C GLU A 96 -4.00 7.27 -24.13
N ASP A 97 -4.48 8.19 -24.97
CA ASP A 97 -4.63 9.62 -24.64
C ASP A 97 -5.92 10.25 -25.18
N GLN A 98 -6.80 9.48 -25.83
CA GLN A 98 -7.98 9.98 -26.53
C GLN A 98 -9.29 9.31 -26.07
N PRO A 99 -9.97 9.84 -25.03
CA PRO A 99 -11.09 9.16 -24.36
C PRO A 99 -12.37 8.97 -25.19
N ASP A 100 -12.43 9.57 -26.37
CA ASP A 100 -13.59 9.49 -27.28
C ASP A 100 -13.56 8.24 -28.18
N ASN A 101 -12.44 7.51 -28.23
CA ASN A 101 -12.31 6.25 -29.00
C ASN A 101 -12.88 5.03 -28.24
N ASP A 102 -13.22 5.20 -26.97
CA ASP A 102 -13.52 4.15 -25.99
C ASP A 102 -14.97 3.65 -25.98
N VAL A 103 -15.67 3.83 -27.09
CA VAL A 103 -17.09 3.45 -27.24
C VAL A 103 -17.25 1.96 -27.48
#